data_AF-A0A4P7DXS9-F1
#
_entry.id   AF-A0A4P7DXS9-F1
#
_cell.length_a   1.000
_cell.length_b   1.000
_cell.length_c   1.000
_cell.angle_alpha   90.00
_cell.angle_beta   90.00
_cell.angle_gamma   90.00
#
_symmetry.space_group_name_H-M   'P 1'
#
loop_
_entity.id
_entity.type
_entity.pdbx_description
1 polymer ?
#
loop_
_entity_poly.entity_id
_entity_poly.type
_entity_poly.pdbx_seq_one_letter_code
_entity_poly.pdbx_strand_id
1 'polypeptide(L)'
;MYNWYYSNHFSIHFLNTSILSFIENVYSYTGGAHGNAGVIGHNYFLSPSYQLNIENLFEFDDTEIVLQFISDFCYEELRKIYNEGLEISEEEIKLQDKSIFWEGSLDLKWENFNNVIMSRDSLSIIFNQYQVSSYAFGIQIIDIPLNNLLKLKINTSKLERLIEIMK
;
A
#
# COMPACT_ATOMS: atom_id res chain seq x y z
N MET A 1 -21.54 -25.02 -19.43
CA MET A 1 -21.24 -25.04 -17.98
C MET A 1 -20.72 -23.67 -17.62
N TYR A 2 -21.39 -22.96 -16.70
CA TYR A 2 -20.80 -21.75 -16.11
C TYR A 2 -19.83 -22.22 -15.05
N ASN A 3 -18.53 -22.10 -15.34
CA ASN A 3 -17.50 -22.51 -14.39
C ASN A 3 -17.21 -21.33 -13.48
N TRP A 4 -17.68 -21.42 -12.24
CA TRP A 4 -17.20 -20.54 -11.18
C TRP A 4 -15.80 -20.98 -10.77
N TYR A 5 -14.98 -20.00 -10.42
CA TYR A 5 -13.61 -20.24 -10.00
C TYR A 5 -13.31 -19.41 -8.75
N TYR A 6 -12.65 -20.02 -7.79
CA TYR A 6 -12.12 -19.36 -6.61
C TYR A 6 -10.72 -19.90 -6.36
N SER A 7 -9.78 -19.01 -6.09
CA SER A 7 -8.45 -19.38 -5.64
C SER A 7 -8.00 -18.47 -4.51
N ASN A 8 -7.30 -19.07 -3.56
CA ASN A 8 -6.58 -18.37 -2.51
C ASN A 8 -5.14 -18.88 -2.45
N HIS A 9 -4.17 -17.97 -2.47
CA HIS A 9 -2.75 -18.29 -2.47
C HIS A 9 -2.00 -17.39 -1.47
N PHE A 10 -1.22 -18.02 -0.59
CA PHE A 10 -0.37 -17.34 0.38
C PHE A 10 1.09 -17.44 -0.02
N SER A 11 1.83 -16.33 0.11
CA SER A 11 3.27 -16.28 -0.15
C SER A 11 3.98 -15.42 0.89
N ILE A 12 5.12 -15.90 1.39
CA ILE A 12 5.95 -15.13 2.34
C ILE A 12 6.64 -14.01 1.57
N HIS A 13 6.47 -12.77 2.03
CA HIS A 13 7.11 -11.59 1.46
C HIS A 13 8.38 -11.22 2.22
N PHE A 14 8.32 -11.24 3.56
CA PHE A 14 9.47 -11.03 4.43
C PHE A 14 9.38 -11.91 5.67
N LEU A 15 10.50 -12.47 6.10
CA LEU A 15 10.58 -13.30 7.30
C LEU A 15 11.96 -13.14 7.94
N ASN A 16 11.95 -12.85 9.24
CA ASN A 16 13.12 -13.00 10.10
C ASN A 16 12.69 -13.62 11.44
N THR A 17 13.57 -13.60 12.45
CA THR A 17 13.29 -14.19 13.76
C THR A 17 12.17 -13.49 14.54
N SER A 18 11.83 -12.25 14.19
CA SER A 18 10.95 -11.38 14.95
C SER A 18 9.70 -10.98 14.19
N ILE A 19 9.75 -10.97 12.85
CA ILE A 19 8.70 -10.46 11.97
C ILE A 19 8.39 -11.51 10.89
N LEU A 20 7.09 -11.69 10.65
CA LEU A 20 6.56 -12.36 9.47
C LEU A 20 5.66 -11.37 8.71
N SER A 21 5.96 -11.17 7.43
CA SER A 21 5.12 -10.44 6.49
C SER A 21 4.80 -11.34 5.31
N PHE A 22 3.52 -11.54 5.00
CA PHE A 22 3.08 -12.40 3.90
C PHE A 22 1.89 -11.80 3.15
N ILE A 23 1.76 -12.21 1.90
CA ILE A 23 0.69 -11.77 1.01
C ILE A 23 -0.32 -12.91 0.86
N GLU A 24 -1.60 -12.55 0.93
CA GLU A 24 -2.73 -13.37 0.52
C GLU A 24 -3.27 -12.85 -0.81
N ASN A 25 -3.30 -13.70 -1.83
CA ASN A 25 -3.86 -13.43 -3.15
C ASN A 25 -5.19 -14.15 -3.27
N VAL A 26 -6.28 -13.41 -3.38
CA VAL A 26 -7.63 -13.93 -3.55
C VAL A 26 -8.10 -13.61 -4.96
N TYR A 27 -8.69 -14.60 -5.63
CA TYR A 27 -9.36 -14.38 -6.90
C TYR A 27 -10.70 -15.12 -6.91
N SER A 28 -11.74 -14.46 -7.43
CA SER A 28 -13.04 -15.07 -7.65
C SER A 28 -13.62 -14.71 -9.01
N TYR A 29 -14.26 -15.68 -9.65
CA TYR A 29 -15.04 -15.50 -10.86
C TYR A 29 -16.36 -16.25 -10.69
N THR A 30 -17.47 -15.52 -10.76
CA THR A 30 -18.83 -16.05 -10.56
C THR A 30 -19.69 -15.92 -11.82
N GLY A 31 -19.04 -15.73 -12.98
CA GLY A 31 -19.68 -15.32 -14.24
C GLY A 31 -19.50 -13.83 -14.52
N GLY A 32 -19.95 -13.36 -15.68
CA GLY A 32 -19.82 -11.95 -16.11
C GLY A 32 -18.55 -11.68 -16.93
N ALA A 33 -18.19 -10.40 -17.03
CA ALA A 33 -17.15 -9.92 -17.95
C ALA A 33 -15.73 -10.33 -17.54
N HIS A 34 -15.42 -10.32 -16.24
CA HIS A 34 -14.12 -10.70 -15.68
C HIS A 34 -14.25 -11.15 -14.23
N GLY A 35 -13.18 -11.72 -13.67
CA GLY A 35 -13.09 -12.02 -12.23
C GLY A 35 -12.60 -10.84 -11.41
N ASN A 36 -12.65 -10.97 -10.09
CA ASN A 36 -12.17 -9.99 -9.14
C ASN A 36 -10.94 -10.53 -8.41
N ALA A 37 -9.83 -9.78 -8.44
CA ALA A 37 -8.59 -10.12 -7.75
C ALA A 37 -8.35 -9.15 -6.59
N GLY A 38 -7.87 -9.68 -5.47
CA GLY A 38 -7.46 -8.90 -4.31
C GLY A 38 -6.13 -9.42 -3.76
N VAL A 39 -5.31 -8.49 -3.31
CA VAL A 39 -4.05 -8.75 -2.61
C VAL A 39 -4.18 -8.14 -1.22
N ILE A 40 -3.91 -8.94 -0.20
CA ILE A 40 -3.98 -8.54 1.21
C ILE A 40 -2.61 -8.74 1.83
N GLY A 41 -2.06 -7.66 2.38
CA GLY A 41 -0.82 -7.68 3.14
C GLY A 41 -1.05 -8.01 4.61
N HIS A 42 -0.28 -8.96 5.13
CA HIS A 42 -0.36 -9.42 6.51
C HIS A 42 0.98 -9.25 7.19
N ASN A 43 1.01 -8.60 8.36
CA ASN A 43 2.24 -8.27 9.08
C ASN A 43 2.13 -8.66 10.55
N TYR A 44 3.11 -9.39 11.06
CA TYR A 44 3.11 -9.90 12.43
C TYR A 44 4.48 -9.77 13.08
N PHE A 45 4.52 -9.33 14.34
CA PHE A 45 5.59 -9.72 15.25
C PHE A 45 5.36 -11.17 15.69
N LEU A 46 6.44 -11.93 15.88
CA LEU A 46 6.39 -13.36 16.23
C LEU A 46 6.55 -13.64 17.72
N SER A 47 7.04 -12.67 18.52
CA SER A 47 7.32 -12.88 19.95
C SER A 47 7.23 -11.58 20.78
N PRO A 48 6.07 -11.31 21.42
CA PRO A 48 4.81 -12.04 21.32
C PRO A 48 4.17 -11.91 19.93
N SER A 49 3.27 -12.84 19.60
CA SER A 49 2.50 -12.76 18.35
C SER A 49 1.56 -11.56 18.38
N TYR A 50 1.74 -10.62 17.46
CA TYR A 50 0.91 -9.42 17.37
C TYR A 50 0.81 -8.96 15.92
N GLN A 51 -0.42 -8.73 15.44
CA GLN A 51 -0.63 -8.17 14.09
C GLN A 51 -0.29 -6.69 14.09
N LEU A 52 0.58 -6.29 13.18
CA LEU A 52 1.00 -4.91 13.02
C LEU A 52 0.19 -4.24 11.91
N ASN A 53 -0.56 -3.20 12.26
CA ASN A 53 -1.12 -2.26 11.29
C ASN A 53 -0.18 -1.05 11.15
N ILE A 54 -0.19 -0.41 9.98
CA ILE A 54 0.67 0.75 9.70
C ILE A 54 0.48 1.88 10.72
N GLU A 55 -0.74 2.13 11.18
CA GLU A 55 -1.05 3.15 12.19
C GLU A 55 -0.35 2.88 13.54
N ASN A 56 -0.05 1.60 13.86
CA ASN A 56 0.62 1.25 15.11
C ASN A 56 2.09 1.69 15.14
N LEU A 57 2.65 2.07 13.98
CA LEU A 57 4.03 2.55 13.85
C LEU A 57 4.20 4.02 14.24
N PHE A 58 3.10 4.74 14.43
CA PHE A 58 3.11 6.18 14.66
C PHE A 58 2.43 6.52 15.98
N GLU A 59 2.65 7.74 16.49
CA GLU A 59 1.87 8.27 17.60
C GLU A 59 0.57 8.90 17.10
N PHE A 60 -0.46 8.89 17.94
CA PHE A 60 -1.76 9.44 17.57
C PHE A 60 -1.66 10.92 17.15
N ASP A 61 -0.86 11.71 17.87
CA ASP A 61 -0.66 13.15 17.59
C ASP A 61 0.07 13.40 16.25
N ASP A 62 0.76 12.39 15.70
CA ASP A 62 1.48 12.47 14.43
C ASP A 62 0.63 12.04 13.21
N THR A 63 -0.62 11.59 13.44
CA THR A 63 -1.49 10.97 12.43
C THR A 63 -1.67 11.84 11.18
N GLU A 64 -1.96 13.13 11.34
CA GLU A 64 -2.23 14.02 10.21
C GLU A 64 -0.98 14.22 9.33
N ILE A 65 0.18 14.44 9.95
CA ILE A 65 1.46 14.62 9.23
C ILE A 65 1.83 13.36 8.46
N VAL A 66 1.64 12.18 9.08
CA VAL A 66 1.96 10.90 8.46
C VAL A 66 1.02 10.59 7.31
N LEU A 67 -0.29 10.74 7.49
CA LEU A 67 -1.27 10.51 6.44
C LEU A 67 -1.08 11.49 5.28
N GLN A 68 -0.76 12.75 5.55
CA GLN A 68 -0.46 13.74 4.51
C GLN A 68 0.76 13.30 3.70
N PHE A 69 1.85 12.90 4.38
CA PHE A 69 3.04 12.39 3.71
C PHE A 69 2.75 11.17 2.84
N ILE A 70 2.03 10.17 3.38
CA ILE A 70 1.69 8.94 2.66
C ILE A 70 0.83 9.27 1.43
N SER A 71 -0.19 10.11 1.61
CA SER A 71 -1.11 10.52 0.53
C SER A 71 -0.36 11.22 -0.60
N ASP A 72 0.52 12.16 -0.28
CA ASP A 72 1.30 12.91 -1.29
C ASP A 72 2.34 12.03 -1.97
N PHE A 73 3.01 11.15 -1.21
CA PHE A 73 3.96 10.20 -1.77
C PHE A 73 3.26 9.24 -2.76
N CYS A 74 2.13 8.65 -2.35
CA CYS A 74 1.35 7.77 -3.21
C CYS A 74 0.82 8.50 -4.45
N TYR A 75 0.36 9.74 -4.30
CA TYR A 75 -0.08 10.55 -5.44
C TYR A 75 1.03 10.74 -6.47
N GLU A 76 2.23 11.12 -6.04
CA GLU A 76 3.34 11.34 -6.98
C GLU A 76 3.77 10.05 -7.69
N GLU A 77 3.81 8.92 -6.98
CA GLU A 77 4.15 7.63 -7.60
C GLU A 77 3.05 7.12 -8.54
N LEU A 78 1.79 7.15 -8.11
CA LEU A 78 0.65 6.75 -8.93
C LEU A 78 0.50 7.64 -10.17
N ARG A 79 0.78 8.93 -10.04
CA ARG A 79 0.79 9.86 -11.16
C ARG A 79 1.89 9.54 -12.17
N LYS A 80 3.08 9.14 -11.72
CA LYS A 80 4.13 8.67 -12.63
C LYS A 80 3.69 7.42 -13.39
N ILE A 81 3.11 6.45 -12.68
CA ILE A 81 2.61 5.20 -13.27
C ILE A 81 1.50 5.49 -14.30
N TYR A 82 0.53 6.34 -13.94
CA TYR A 82 -0.59 6.70 -14.82
C TYR A 82 -0.12 7.34 -16.13
N ASN A 83 0.90 8.18 -16.05
CA ASN A 83 1.44 8.89 -17.21
C ASN A 83 2.48 8.08 -17.99
N GLU A 84 2.86 6.90 -17.50
CA GLU A 84 3.84 6.04 -18.17
C GLU A 84 3.31 5.60 -19.54
N GLY A 85 4.01 6.00 -20.60
CA GLY A 85 3.64 5.66 -21.98
C GLY A 85 2.53 6.54 -22.59
N LEU A 86 2.07 7.58 -21.89
CA LEU A 86 1.16 8.58 -22.47
C LEU A 86 1.94 9.70 -23.17
N GLU A 87 1.51 10.10 -24.36
CA GLU A 87 2.02 11.29 -25.05
C GLU A 87 1.31 12.55 -24.52
N ILE A 88 1.72 13.02 -23.34
CA ILE A 88 1.18 14.22 -22.68
C ILE A 88 2.29 15.22 -22.38
N SER A 89 1.97 16.51 -22.39
CA SER A 89 2.93 17.58 -22.12
C SER A 89 3.22 17.75 -20.62
N GLU A 90 4.37 18.36 -20.28
CA GLU A 90 4.67 18.72 -18.89
C GLU A 90 3.64 19.68 -18.27
N GLU A 91 3.00 20.51 -19.10
CA GLU A 91 1.97 21.45 -18.68
C GLU A 91 0.69 20.71 -18.27
N GLU A 92 0.26 19.73 -19.07
CA GLU A 92 -0.86 18.85 -18.73
C GLU A 92 -0.58 18.04 -17.48
N ILE A 93 0.63 17.48 -17.36
CA ILE A 93 1.08 16.77 -16.16
C ILE A 93 0.97 17.66 -14.92
N LYS A 94 1.37 18.94 -14.99
CA LYS A 94 1.30 19.90 -13.86
C LYS A 94 -0.13 20.28 -13.48
N LEU A 95 -1.09 20.16 -14.39
CA LEU A 95 -2.51 20.43 -14.11
C LEU A 95 -3.23 19.25 -13.46
N GLN A 96 -2.62 18.06 -13.45
CA GLN A 96 -3.18 16.91 -12.75
C GLN A 96 -3.17 17.16 -11.24
N ASP A 97 -4.25 16.72 -10.60
CA ASP A 97 -4.38 16.66 -9.16
C ASP A 97 -5.03 15.32 -8.76
N LYS A 98 -5.34 15.17 -7.47
CA LYS A 98 -5.96 13.94 -6.93
C LYS A 98 -7.37 13.68 -7.51
N SER A 99 -8.05 14.66 -8.11
CA SER A 99 -9.44 14.52 -8.58
C SER A 99 -9.63 13.60 -9.80
N ILE A 100 -8.54 13.27 -10.53
CA ILE A 100 -8.66 12.48 -11.77
C ILE A 100 -9.01 11.01 -11.48
N PHE A 101 -8.21 10.34 -10.65
CA PHE A 101 -8.37 8.91 -10.32
C PHE A 101 -8.34 8.61 -8.82
N TRP A 102 -8.00 9.59 -7.99
CA TRP A 102 -7.54 9.36 -6.63
C TRP A 102 -8.39 10.06 -5.56
N GLU A 103 -9.48 10.71 -5.97
CA GLU A 103 -10.45 11.34 -5.08
C GLU A 103 -11.07 10.28 -4.16
N GLY A 104 -11.13 10.57 -2.85
CA GLY A 104 -11.59 9.60 -1.85
C GLY A 104 -10.53 8.57 -1.47
N SER A 105 -9.84 7.98 -2.46
CA SER A 105 -8.86 6.90 -2.25
C SER A 105 -7.53 7.36 -1.68
N LEU A 106 -7.17 8.63 -1.85
CA LEU A 106 -5.99 9.24 -1.22
C LEU A 106 -6.36 10.26 -0.12
N ASP A 107 -7.61 10.27 0.34
CA ASP A 107 -8.02 11.08 1.49
C ASP A 107 -7.24 10.67 2.75
N LEU A 108 -7.07 11.60 3.69
CA LEU A 108 -6.27 11.43 4.91
C LEU A 108 -6.96 10.52 5.94
N LYS A 109 -7.08 9.23 5.62
CA LYS A 109 -7.69 8.21 6.48
C LYS A 109 -6.88 6.92 6.43
N TRP A 110 -6.65 6.30 7.58
CA TRP A 110 -5.91 5.03 7.64
C TRP A 110 -6.54 3.91 6.79
N GLU A 111 -7.87 3.89 6.65
CA GLU A 111 -8.59 2.90 5.82
C GLU A 111 -8.15 2.88 4.35
N ASN A 112 -7.61 4.00 3.85
CA ASN A 112 -7.10 4.10 2.48
C ASN A 112 -5.69 3.50 2.31
N PHE A 113 -4.95 3.33 3.40
CA PHE A 113 -3.52 3.00 3.41
C PHE A 113 -3.16 1.81 4.30
N ASN A 114 -4.14 1.09 4.85
CA ASN A 114 -3.92 0.02 5.83
C ASN A 114 -3.49 -1.31 5.20
N ASN A 115 -3.74 -1.53 3.91
CA ASN A 115 -3.32 -2.72 3.19
C ASN A 115 -1.84 -2.60 2.83
N VAL A 116 -0.98 -3.03 3.74
CA VAL A 116 0.46 -2.82 3.68
C VAL A 116 1.19 -4.15 3.78
N ILE A 117 2.30 -4.27 3.07
CA ILE A 117 3.27 -5.35 3.28
C ILE A 117 4.62 -4.73 3.65
N MET A 118 5.37 -5.40 4.53
CA MET A 118 6.65 -4.91 5.01
C MET A 118 7.80 -5.66 4.38
N SER A 119 8.80 -4.91 3.94
CA SER A 119 10.08 -5.45 3.51
C SER A 119 11.19 -5.00 4.47
N ARG A 120 12.45 -5.29 4.12
CA ARG A 120 13.62 -4.90 4.94
C ARG A 120 13.78 -3.39 5.09
N ASP A 121 13.40 -2.63 4.06
CA ASP A 121 13.69 -1.21 3.91
C ASP A 121 12.48 -0.37 3.46
N SER A 122 11.33 -0.99 3.19
CA SER A 122 10.10 -0.31 2.79
C SER A 122 8.85 -0.81 3.52
N LEU A 123 7.84 0.06 3.53
CA LEU A 123 6.44 -0.29 3.69
C LEU A 123 5.78 -0.13 2.33
N SER A 124 5.23 -1.20 1.77
CA SER A 124 4.55 -1.15 0.48
C SER A 124 3.05 -1.08 0.68
N ILE A 125 2.41 -0.01 0.20
CA ILE A 125 0.95 0.15 0.22
C ILE A 125 0.37 -0.53 -1.01
N ILE A 126 -0.61 -1.39 -0.81
CA ILE A 126 -1.25 -2.21 -1.83
C ILE A 126 -2.63 -1.64 -2.12
N PHE A 127 -2.77 -1.00 -3.28
CA PHE A 127 -4.04 -0.52 -3.79
C PHE A 127 -4.66 -1.58 -4.72
N ASN A 128 -5.77 -2.18 -4.27
CA ASN A 128 -6.47 -3.21 -5.04
C ASN A 128 -7.12 -2.62 -6.30
N GLN A 129 -7.57 -3.52 -7.20
CA GLN A 129 -8.28 -3.13 -8.42
C GLN A 129 -9.42 -2.15 -8.09
N TYR A 130 -9.60 -1.13 -8.92
CA TYR A 130 -10.58 -0.05 -8.74
C TYR A 130 -10.32 0.94 -7.60
N GLN A 131 -9.30 0.73 -6.76
CA GLN A 131 -9.03 1.67 -5.67
C GLN A 131 -8.41 2.97 -6.18
N VAL A 132 -7.40 2.90 -7.04
CA VAL A 132 -6.63 4.09 -7.51
C VAL A 132 -6.50 4.17 -9.02
N SER A 133 -7.17 3.28 -9.75
CA SER A 133 -7.16 3.21 -11.21
C SER A 133 -8.27 2.28 -11.70
N SER A 134 -8.49 2.23 -13.02
CA SER A 134 -9.43 1.25 -13.59
C SER A 134 -8.91 -0.19 -13.51
N TYR A 135 -9.81 -1.17 -13.63
CA TYR A 135 -9.46 -2.60 -13.62
C TYR A 135 -8.28 -2.98 -14.51
N ALA A 136 -8.17 -2.35 -15.68
CA ALA A 136 -7.16 -2.68 -16.69
C ALA A 136 -5.74 -2.38 -16.24
N PHE A 137 -5.56 -1.43 -15.31
CA PHE A 137 -4.26 -1.14 -14.69
C PHE A 137 -3.89 -2.16 -13.61
N GLY A 138 -4.84 -3.00 -13.18
CA GLY A 138 -4.59 -4.02 -12.17
C GLY A 138 -4.37 -3.44 -10.77
N ILE A 139 -3.65 -4.20 -9.95
CA ILE A 139 -3.30 -3.84 -8.57
C ILE A 139 -2.04 -2.98 -8.61
N GLN A 140 -2.04 -1.87 -7.85
CA GLN A 140 -0.91 -0.95 -7.76
C GLN A 140 -0.24 -1.11 -6.39
N ILE A 141 1.09 -1.23 -6.36
CA ILE A 141 1.86 -1.37 -5.13
C ILE A 141 2.87 -0.23 -5.08
N ILE A 142 2.79 0.59 -4.03
CA ILE A 142 3.67 1.75 -3.85
C ILE A 142 4.62 1.49 -2.69
N ASP A 143 5.91 1.37 -3.01
CA ASP A 143 6.98 1.18 -2.02
C ASP A 143 7.37 2.51 -1.38
N ILE A 144 7.10 2.67 -0.08
CA ILE A 144 7.56 3.81 0.71
C ILE A 144 8.82 3.40 1.47
N PRO A 145 10.00 3.94 1.15
CA PRO A 145 11.21 3.67 1.92
C PRO A 145 11.05 4.14 3.37
N LEU A 146 11.41 3.29 4.33
CA LEU A 146 11.37 3.59 5.77
C LEU A 146 12.18 4.85 6.10
N ASN A 147 13.29 5.08 5.39
CA ASN A 147 14.11 6.28 5.51
C ASN A 147 13.39 7.58 5.14
N ASN A 148 12.33 7.53 4.33
CA ASN A 148 11.54 8.73 4.03
C ASN A 148 10.60 9.06 5.20
N LEU A 149 10.02 8.04 5.84
CA LEU A 149 9.21 8.21 7.04
C LEU A 149 10.04 8.75 8.22
N LEU A 150 11.29 8.33 8.36
CA LEU A 150 12.21 8.86 9.38
C LEU A 150 12.56 10.35 9.23
N LYS A 151 12.34 10.95 8.05
CA LYS A 151 12.62 12.38 7.81
C LYS A 151 11.47 13.28 8.26
N LEU A 152 10.33 12.70 8.65
CA LEU A 152 9.19 13.45 9.14
C LEU A 152 9.51 14.08 10.50
N LYS A 153 8.94 15.26 10.75
CA LYS A 153 9.09 16.00 12.01
C LYS A 153 8.12 15.44 13.07
N ILE A 154 8.27 14.15 13.38
CA ILE A 154 7.37 13.37 14.25
C ILE A 154 8.20 12.53 15.24
N ASN A 155 7.55 11.81 16.15
CA ASN A 155 8.25 10.83 16.97
C ASN A 155 8.56 9.56 16.16
N THR A 156 9.83 9.32 15.86
CA THR A 156 10.30 8.20 15.04
C THR A 156 10.69 6.96 15.84
N SER A 157 10.59 6.96 17.16
CA SER A 157 11.12 5.89 18.02
C SER A 157 10.58 4.49 17.70
N LYS A 158 9.28 4.38 17.38
CA LYS A 158 8.65 3.12 16.96
C LYS A 158 9.19 2.63 15.61
N LEU A 159 9.38 3.54 14.65
CA LEU A 159 9.95 3.23 13.33
C LEU A 159 11.43 2.84 13.42
N GLU A 160 12.22 3.56 14.20
CA GLU A 160 13.63 3.24 14.43
C GLU A 160 13.78 1.84 15.02
N ARG A 161 12.97 1.52 16.03
CA ARG A 161 12.93 0.18 16.61
C ARG A 161 12.49 -0.88 15.59
N LEU A 162 11.49 -0.59 14.76
CA LEU A 162 11.07 -1.50 13.69
C LEU A 162 12.23 -1.80 12.73
N ILE A 163 12.94 -0.76 12.27
CA ILE A 163 14.09 -0.88 11.36
C ILE A 163 15.19 -1.72 11.99
N GLU A 164 15.48 -1.55 13.28
CA GLU A 164 16.44 -2.39 14.01
C GLU A 164 16.01 -3.85 14.04
N ILE A 165 14.73 -4.13 14.27
CA ILE A 165 14.18 -5.49 14.29
C ILE A 165 14.18 -6.12 12.88
N MET A 166 14.07 -5.33 11.81
CA MET A 166 14.06 -5.80 10.42
C MET A 166 15.46 -6.13 9.86
N LYS A 167 16.54 -5.65 10.49
CA LYS A 167 17.92 -6.00 10.12
C LYS A 167 18.19 -7.49 10.33
#